data_AF-A0A1B6JLT9-F1
#
_entry.id   AF-A0A1B6JLT9-F1
#
_cell.length_a   1.000
_cell.length_b   1.000
_cell.length_c   1.000
_cell.angle_alpha   90.00
_cell.angle_beta   90.00
_cell.angle_gamma   90.00
#
_symmetry.space_group_name_H-M   'P 1'
#
loop_
_entity.id
_entity.type
_entity.pdbx_description
1 polymer ?
#
loop_
_entity_poly.entity_id
_entity_poly.type
_entity_poly.pdbx_seq_one_letter_code
_entity_poly.pdbx_strand_id
1 'polypeptide(L)'
;MSGPRPYPPSDHPLPEKEPLQFEAHLTGAPEEVVQLVNNIKEVGEQFLYHWKTFPIILPPPVNATAPSHTSVANADIPYITGGGGGENCCTLARRQHRPNNLRDLFVAPSFDELDAVAVDSSGEPRRLTGKQLESLRERGEFEVPSLNFAGQTHKWRLSGLLQKGCERSRAALLDDLALALRFVLVTARARLTSHFFSLAQAAKSLLSGTVKLLDILVGVPSLQAHNLEAKLREERCRYLVAELVCRTEFEDSLESLCGFVRRQLRRATTEKFEVEREACHPPVPIPYLFLTPKGCELDLRLFSRDIMRRALPVLVTILERETRGWFLHFRERLISELRAQKLPDDEIEREVNQAVMREYLQRVYSSILGNTELQALGEGIPQLLVQQAQSVVLMYRAVENMQCKLRKTKETLRQRMLYTHPILSRIGPWMREKLRKAEERFIEECQW
;
A
#
# COMPACT_ATOMS: atom_id res chain seq x y z
N MET A 1 3.18 27.55 -43.72
CA MET A 1 3.48 26.81 -42.48
C MET A 1 2.96 25.41 -42.66
N SER A 2 3.87 24.48 -42.91
CA SER A 2 3.59 23.14 -43.43
C SER A 2 3.19 22.21 -42.28
N GLY A 3 2.03 21.57 -42.39
CA GLY A 3 1.54 20.60 -41.42
C GLY A 3 2.44 19.34 -41.31
N PRO A 4 2.27 18.53 -40.25
CA PRO A 4 3.05 17.33 -40.06
C PRO A 4 2.79 16.32 -41.19
N ARG A 5 3.87 15.75 -41.74
CA ARG A 5 3.83 14.75 -42.81
C ARG A 5 3.03 13.51 -42.37
N PRO A 6 2.20 12.92 -43.23
CA PRO A 6 1.62 11.60 -42.97
C PRO A 6 2.72 10.54 -42.96
N TYR A 7 2.61 9.57 -42.05
CA TYR A 7 3.45 8.38 -42.01
C TYR A 7 3.34 7.61 -43.35
N PRO A 8 4.43 6.99 -43.84
CA PRO A 8 4.35 6.11 -45.00
C PRO A 8 3.46 4.91 -44.67
N PRO A 9 2.72 4.35 -45.64
CA PRO A 9 1.95 3.14 -45.42
C PRO A 9 2.93 1.99 -45.11
N SER A 10 2.70 1.28 -44.02
CA SER A 10 3.44 0.07 -43.70
C SER A 10 3.07 -1.01 -44.72
N ASP A 11 4.02 -1.37 -45.61
CA ASP A 11 3.94 -2.53 -46.52
C ASP A 11 4.03 -3.87 -45.76
N HIS A 12 3.25 -4.01 -44.68
CA HIS A 12 3.19 -5.24 -43.90
C HIS A 12 1.87 -5.95 -44.20
N PRO A 13 1.91 -7.21 -44.67
CA PRO A 13 0.69 -7.95 -44.98
C PRO A 13 -0.16 -8.07 -43.72
N LEU A 14 -1.44 -7.70 -43.84
CA LEU A 14 -2.44 -7.89 -42.79
C LEU A 14 -2.47 -9.38 -42.39
N PRO A 15 -2.64 -9.71 -41.10
CA PRO A 15 -2.55 -11.08 -40.64
C PRO A 15 -3.65 -11.95 -41.30
N GLU A 16 -3.22 -12.92 -42.11
CA GLU A 16 -4.10 -13.85 -42.81
C GLU A 16 -4.44 -15.08 -41.93
N LYS A 17 -5.71 -15.47 -41.93
CA LYS A 17 -6.22 -16.68 -41.29
C LYS A 17 -6.40 -17.77 -42.34
N GLU A 18 -6.06 -19.00 -41.99
CA GLU A 18 -6.25 -20.18 -42.84
C GLU A 18 -7.07 -21.23 -42.09
N PRO A 19 -8.14 -21.80 -42.69
CA PRO A 19 -8.99 -22.78 -42.05
C PRO A 19 -8.21 -24.08 -41.77
N LEU A 20 -8.45 -24.66 -40.60
CA LEU A 20 -7.74 -25.85 -40.15
C LEU A 20 -8.43 -27.10 -40.69
N GLN A 21 -7.71 -27.98 -41.41
CA GLN A 21 -8.23 -29.26 -41.89
C GLN A 21 -7.87 -30.39 -40.93
N PHE A 22 -8.84 -31.21 -40.54
CA PHE A 22 -8.66 -32.31 -39.62
C PHE A 22 -8.65 -33.66 -40.36
N GLU A 23 -7.59 -34.45 -40.19
CA GLU A 23 -7.56 -35.84 -40.67
C GLU A 23 -8.05 -36.80 -39.58
N ALA A 24 -9.33 -37.18 -39.64
CA ALA A 24 -9.91 -38.17 -38.74
C ALA A 24 -9.77 -39.57 -39.34
N HIS A 25 -8.96 -40.42 -38.71
CA HIS A 25 -8.81 -41.82 -39.08
C HIS A 25 -9.82 -42.68 -38.31
N LEU A 26 -10.89 -43.14 -38.97
CA LEU A 26 -12.03 -43.82 -38.35
C LEU A 26 -12.11 -45.31 -38.69
N THR A 27 -10.97 -45.97 -38.89
CA THR A 27 -10.92 -47.39 -39.23
C THR A 27 -11.47 -48.27 -38.10
N GLY A 28 -12.60 -48.93 -38.35
CA GLY A 28 -13.25 -49.86 -37.41
C GLY A 28 -14.34 -49.27 -36.51
N ALA A 29 -14.72 -48.00 -36.70
CA ALA A 29 -15.76 -47.36 -35.91
C ALA A 29 -17.18 -47.70 -36.41
N PRO A 30 -18.18 -47.84 -35.52
CA PRO A 30 -19.59 -47.98 -35.89
C PRO A 30 -20.10 -46.80 -36.73
N GLU A 31 -21.02 -47.05 -37.66
CA GLU A 31 -21.48 -46.08 -38.67
C GLU A 31 -22.09 -44.79 -38.06
N GLU A 32 -22.75 -44.91 -36.92
CA GLU A 32 -23.29 -43.78 -36.13
C GLU A 32 -22.19 -42.85 -35.61
N VAL A 33 -21.06 -43.42 -35.18
CA VAL A 33 -19.91 -42.67 -34.67
C VAL A 33 -19.17 -41.98 -35.81
N VAL A 34 -19.09 -42.65 -36.98
CA VAL A 34 -18.51 -42.06 -38.18
C VAL A 34 -19.29 -40.83 -38.62
N GLN A 35 -20.62 -40.90 -38.65
CA GLN A 35 -21.47 -39.76 -38.98
C GLN A 35 -21.31 -38.61 -37.98
N LEU A 36 -21.30 -38.91 -36.67
CA LEU A 36 -21.14 -37.89 -35.65
C LEU A 36 -19.78 -37.17 -35.75
N VAL A 37 -18.68 -37.92 -35.93
CA VAL A 37 -17.34 -37.34 -36.05
C VAL A 37 -17.20 -36.53 -37.33
N ASN A 38 -17.82 -36.95 -38.43
CA ASN A 38 -17.84 -36.17 -39.67
C ASN A 38 -18.60 -34.85 -39.51
N ASN A 39 -19.74 -34.84 -38.81
CA ASN A 39 -20.48 -33.61 -38.53
C ASN A 39 -19.68 -32.65 -37.63
N ILE A 40 -19.02 -33.18 -36.60
CA ILE A 40 -18.15 -32.38 -35.71
C ILE A 40 -16.96 -31.83 -36.48
N LYS A 41 -16.36 -32.64 -37.37
CA LYS A 41 -15.28 -32.22 -38.25
C LYS A 41 -15.74 -31.07 -39.15
N GLU A 42 -16.87 -31.21 -39.84
CA GLU A 42 -17.38 -30.18 -40.75
C GLU A 42 -17.62 -28.84 -40.03
N VAL A 43 -18.22 -28.87 -38.83
CA VAL A 43 -18.40 -27.65 -38.02
C VAL A 43 -17.06 -27.13 -37.52
N GLY A 44 -16.15 -28.00 -37.10
CA GLY A 44 -14.81 -27.64 -36.63
C GLY A 44 -14.01 -26.91 -37.70
N GLU A 45 -13.99 -27.41 -38.94
CA GLU A 45 -13.26 -26.82 -40.07
C GLU A 45 -13.87 -25.47 -40.53
N GLN A 46 -15.16 -25.24 -40.28
CA GLN A 46 -15.82 -23.96 -40.57
C GLN A 46 -15.42 -22.84 -39.61
N PHE A 47 -15.19 -23.15 -38.33
CA PHE A 47 -14.96 -22.13 -37.29
C PHE A 47 -13.50 -22.04 -36.81
N LEU A 48 -12.72 -23.13 -36.92
CA LEU A 48 -11.34 -23.17 -36.45
C LEU A 48 -10.38 -22.80 -37.59
N TYR A 49 -9.44 -21.91 -37.25
CA TYR A 49 -8.40 -21.46 -38.16
C TYR A 49 -7.06 -21.43 -37.42
N HIS A 50 -5.97 -21.55 -38.16
CA HIS A 50 -4.66 -21.13 -37.69
C HIS A 50 -4.23 -19.84 -38.39
N TRP A 51 -3.28 -19.14 -37.79
CA TRP A 51 -2.68 -17.98 -38.42
C TRP A 51 -1.70 -18.44 -39.47
N LYS A 52 -1.94 -18.07 -40.72
CA LYS A 52 -0.95 -18.22 -41.80
C LYS A 52 0.16 -17.20 -41.66
N THR A 53 -0.20 -16.00 -41.18
CA THR A 53 0.76 -14.94 -40.83
C THR A 53 0.48 -14.48 -39.40
N PHE A 54 1.47 -14.62 -38.52
CA PHE A 54 1.30 -14.33 -37.09
C PHE A 54 1.15 -12.83 -36.86
N PRO A 55 0.21 -12.37 -36.00
CA PRO A 55 -0.06 -10.95 -35.79
C PRO A 55 1.04 -10.20 -35.02
N ILE A 56 2.08 -10.91 -34.56
CA ILE A 56 3.18 -10.36 -33.78
C ILE A 56 4.48 -10.65 -34.52
N ILE A 57 5.20 -9.60 -34.91
CA ILE A 57 6.57 -9.71 -35.42
C ILE A 57 7.46 -10.01 -34.21
N LEU A 58 7.79 -11.29 -34.03
CA LEU A 58 8.78 -11.69 -33.05
C LEU A 58 10.15 -11.13 -33.49
N PRO A 59 10.99 -10.62 -32.56
CA PRO A 59 12.33 -10.24 -32.90
C PRO A 59 13.06 -11.44 -33.55
N PRO A 60 13.91 -11.21 -34.55
CA PRO A 60 14.62 -12.29 -35.23
C PRO A 60 15.34 -13.15 -34.20
N PRO A 61 15.30 -14.49 -34.34
CA PRO A 61 16.02 -15.37 -33.43
C PRO A 61 17.50 -14.99 -33.45
N VAL A 62 18.18 -15.12 -32.30
CA VAL A 62 19.58 -14.69 -32.06
C VAL A 62 20.57 -15.25 -33.12
N ASN A 63 20.14 -16.25 -33.89
CA ASN A 63 20.93 -16.99 -34.86
C ASN A 63 20.73 -16.49 -36.30
N ALA A 64 19.76 -15.59 -36.56
CA ALA A 64 19.42 -15.09 -37.89
C ALA A 64 20.23 -13.82 -38.25
N THR A 65 21.55 -13.91 -38.21
CA THR A 65 22.41 -12.99 -38.99
C THR A 65 22.68 -13.64 -40.34
N ALA A 66 21.94 -13.22 -41.37
CA ALA A 66 22.33 -13.47 -42.75
C ALA A 66 23.65 -12.72 -43.04
N PRO A 67 24.55 -13.25 -43.88
CA PRO A 67 25.78 -12.56 -44.25
C PRO A 67 25.45 -11.47 -45.28
N SER A 68 25.09 -10.27 -44.83
CA SER A 68 25.00 -9.12 -45.72
C SER A 68 26.37 -8.51 -45.94
N HIS A 69 26.97 -8.90 -47.07
CA HIS A 69 27.93 -8.06 -47.77
C HIS A 69 27.26 -6.73 -48.12
N THR A 70 27.65 -5.63 -47.48
CA THR A 70 27.86 -4.32 -48.13
C THR A 70 28.37 -3.31 -47.11
N SER A 71 29.65 -3.01 -47.23
CA SER A 71 30.29 -1.82 -46.71
C SER A 71 29.76 -0.59 -47.44
N VAL A 72 29.14 0.36 -46.74
CA VAL A 72 29.15 1.77 -47.15
C VAL A 72 29.36 2.65 -45.93
N ALA A 73 30.28 3.58 -46.10
CA ALA A 73 30.87 4.48 -45.13
C ALA A 73 29.97 5.68 -44.76
N ASN A 74 30.50 6.45 -43.80
CA ASN A 74 30.17 7.83 -43.41
C ASN A 74 29.03 8.00 -42.41
N ALA A 75 29.06 8.97 -41.50
CA ALA A 75 30.08 9.71 -40.75
C ALA A 75 29.27 10.56 -39.75
N ASP A 76 29.82 10.82 -38.55
CA ASP A 76 29.90 12.15 -37.92
C ASP A 76 29.80 12.11 -36.37
N ILE A 77 30.94 12.19 -35.63
CA ILE A 77 31.53 13.38 -34.92
C ILE A 77 30.84 13.65 -33.54
N PRO A 78 31.49 14.10 -32.42
CA PRO A 78 32.87 13.98 -31.89
C PRO A 78 32.95 13.77 -30.32
N TYR A 79 34.11 13.38 -29.77
CA TYR A 79 34.74 14.17 -28.67
C TYR A 79 36.22 13.82 -28.47
N ILE A 80 37.06 14.78 -28.87
CA ILE A 80 38.30 15.30 -28.26
C ILE A 80 39.24 14.31 -27.54
N THR A 81 40.34 14.00 -28.23
CA THR A 81 41.66 13.79 -27.62
C THR A 81 42.65 14.81 -28.18
N GLY A 82 43.48 15.33 -27.29
CA GLY A 82 44.80 15.90 -27.59
C GLY A 82 45.64 15.73 -26.32
N GLY A 83 46.87 15.28 -26.32
CA GLY A 83 47.77 14.76 -27.35
C GLY A 83 49.16 14.61 -26.69
N GLY A 84 49.97 13.64 -27.13
CA GLY A 84 51.43 13.69 -27.00
C GLY A 84 52.17 12.48 -26.38
N GLY A 85 52.84 11.69 -27.25
CA GLY A 85 54.04 10.84 -27.02
C GLY A 85 53.80 9.49 -26.33
N GLY A 86 53.85 8.31 -27.00
CA GLY A 86 55.03 7.65 -27.61
C GLY A 86 55.74 6.80 -26.53
N GLU A 87 55.88 5.47 -26.55
CA GLU A 87 55.88 4.44 -27.59
C GLU A 87 55.51 3.04 -27.00
N ASN A 88 55.14 2.13 -27.91
CA ASN A 88 55.16 0.66 -27.86
C ASN A 88 53.95 -0.18 -27.36
N CYS A 89 53.16 -0.53 -28.39
CA CYS A 89 52.78 -1.89 -28.80
C CYS A 89 51.48 -2.49 -28.24
N CYS A 90 50.40 -2.13 -28.92
CA CYS A 90 49.12 -2.83 -28.92
C CYS A 90 49.17 -4.08 -29.81
N THR A 91 48.79 -5.23 -29.28
CA THR A 91 48.18 -6.32 -30.06
C THR A 91 46.73 -6.52 -29.59
N LEU A 92 45.88 -5.55 -29.96
CA LEU A 92 44.43 -5.75 -29.99
C LEU A 92 44.12 -6.79 -31.07
N ALA A 93 44.03 -8.05 -30.67
CA ALA A 93 43.50 -9.10 -31.54
C ALA A 93 42.04 -8.77 -31.87
N ARG A 94 41.85 -8.34 -33.11
CA ARG A 94 40.61 -8.25 -33.86
C ARG A 94 39.80 -9.55 -33.70
N ARG A 95 38.94 -9.66 -32.69
CA ARG A 95 37.92 -10.72 -32.67
C ARG A 95 36.88 -10.35 -33.71
N GLN A 96 37.04 -10.95 -34.89
CA GLN A 96 35.97 -11.09 -35.87
C GLN A 96 34.70 -11.54 -35.12
N HIS A 97 33.59 -10.88 -35.40
CA HIS A 97 32.27 -11.24 -34.89
C HIS A 97 31.96 -12.66 -35.39
N ARG A 98 32.31 -13.69 -34.61
CA ARG A 98 31.89 -15.06 -34.89
C ARG A 98 30.36 -15.07 -34.76
N PRO A 99 29.62 -15.68 -35.70
CA PRO A 99 28.20 -15.91 -35.48
C PRO A 99 28.05 -16.76 -34.21
N ASN A 100 27.22 -16.29 -33.27
CA ASN A 100 26.98 -16.96 -31.99
C ASN A 100 26.56 -18.41 -32.26
N ASN A 101 27.45 -19.35 -31.99
CA ASN A 101 27.15 -20.76 -32.16
C ASN A 101 26.28 -21.19 -30.97
N LEU A 102 25.14 -21.83 -31.21
CA LEU A 102 24.20 -22.25 -30.15
C LEU A 102 24.87 -23.08 -29.05
N ARG A 103 25.96 -23.78 -29.38
CA ARG A 103 26.74 -24.56 -28.41
C ARG A 103 27.47 -23.70 -27.38
N ASP A 104 27.88 -22.49 -27.73
CA ASP A 104 28.59 -21.57 -26.83
C ASP A 104 27.66 -20.95 -25.78
N LEU A 105 26.34 -20.92 -26.02
CA LEU A 105 25.34 -20.49 -25.02
C LEU A 105 25.17 -21.47 -23.86
N PHE A 106 25.58 -22.74 -24.06
CA PHE A 106 25.51 -23.80 -23.05
C PHE A 106 26.89 -24.21 -22.52
N VAL A 107 27.96 -23.51 -22.93
CA VAL A 107 29.26 -23.68 -22.28
C VAL A 107 29.16 -23.00 -20.92
N ALA A 108 29.13 -23.81 -19.86
CA ALA A 108 29.22 -23.29 -18.52
C ALA A 108 30.52 -22.47 -18.41
N PRO A 109 30.45 -21.19 -17.98
CA PRO A 109 31.65 -20.38 -17.78
C PRO A 109 32.57 -21.12 -16.79
N SER A 110 33.84 -21.26 -17.13
CA SER A 110 34.83 -21.88 -16.24
C SER A 110 34.95 -21.03 -14.97
N PHE A 111 34.68 -21.63 -13.81
CA PHE A 111 34.69 -20.95 -12.50
C PHE A 111 36.11 -20.52 -12.04
N ASP A 112 37.16 -20.80 -12.81
CA ASP A 112 38.57 -20.42 -12.54
C ASP A 112 38.91 -18.96 -12.93
N GLU A 113 37.90 -18.12 -13.14
CA GLU A 113 38.11 -16.70 -13.48
C GLU A 113 38.87 -15.94 -12.37
N LEU A 114 38.66 -16.30 -11.10
CA LEU A 114 39.24 -15.59 -9.96
C LEU A 114 40.77 -15.65 -9.96
N ASP A 115 41.34 -16.81 -10.31
CA ASP A 115 42.79 -16.98 -10.40
C ASP A 115 43.36 -16.24 -11.61
N ALA A 116 42.65 -16.28 -12.75
CA ALA A 116 43.02 -15.53 -13.95
C ALA A 116 42.98 -14.00 -13.76
N VAL A 117 42.08 -13.50 -12.92
CA VAL A 117 41.97 -12.08 -12.58
C VAL A 117 43.04 -11.66 -11.55
N ALA A 118 43.55 -12.62 -10.76
CA ALA A 118 44.56 -12.39 -9.73
C ALA A 118 46.00 -12.38 -10.27
N VAL A 119 46.26 -12.96 -11.44
CA VAL A 119 47.59 -13.01 -12.06
C VAL A 119 47.71 -12.06 -13.24
N ASP A 120 48.93 -11.54 -13.48
CA ASP A 120 49.26 -10.74 -14.65
C ASP A 120 49.66 -11.65 -15.83
N SER A 121 49.82 -11.06 -17.02
CA SER A 121 50.25 -11.75 -18.26
C SER A 121 51.58 -12.51 -18.15
N SER A 122 52.39 -12.23 -17.13
CA SER A 122 53.65 -12.92 -16.83
C SER A 122 53.52 -14.05 -15.80
N GLY A 123 52.30 -14.34 -15.30
CA GLY A 123 52.06 -15.36 -14.27
C GLY A 123 52.33 -14.91 -12.83
N GLU A 124 52.69 -13.64 -12.62
CA GLU A 124 52.92 -13.05 -11.29
C GLU A 124 51.63 -12.47 -10.70
N PRO A 125 51.47 -12.41 -9.36
CA PRO A 125 50.30 -11.82 -8.75
C PRO A 125 50.19 -10.34 -9.12
N ARG A 126 49.00 -9.97 -9.59
CA ARG A 126 48.71 -8.62 -10.08
C ARG A 126 48.77 -7.61 -8.94
N ARG A 127 49.57 -6.56 -9.11
CA ARG A 127 49.62 -5.45 -8.14
C ARG A 127 48.33 -4.63 -8.19
N LEU A 128 47.83 -4.26 -7.02
CA LEU A 128 46.65 -3.40 -6.89
C LEU A 128 46.94 -2.00 -7.42
N THR A 129 45.99 -1.44 -8.15
CA THR A 129 46.06 -0.04 -8.61
C THR A 129 45.89 0.93 -7.44
N GLY A 130 46.34 2.19 -7.60
CA GLY A 130 46.19 3.22 -6.55
C GLY A 130 44.74 3.41 -6.08
N LYS A 131 43.77 3.37 -7.00
CA LYS A 131 42.33 3.46 -6.68
C LYS A 131 41.83 2.26 -5.88
N GLN A 132 42.31 1.05 -6.18
CA GLN A 132 41.97 -0.15 -5.42
C GLN A 132 42.58 -0.10 -4.01
N LEU A 133 43.81 0.38 -3.87
CA LEU A 133 44.46 0.57 -2.56
C LEU A 133 43.74 1.63 -1.70
N GLU A 134 43.23 2.70 -2.31
CA GLU A 134 42.42 3.70 -1.62
C GLU A 134 41.08 3.11 -1.15
N SER A 135 40.37 2.38 -2.02
CA SER A 135 39.14 1.66 -1.64
C SER A 135 39.39 0.63 -0.52
N LEU A 136 40.54 -0.05 -0.56
CA LEU A 136 40.98 -0.96 0.49
C LEU A 136 41.20 -0.21 1.82
N ARG A 137 41.80 0.98 1.78
CA ARG A 137 42.02 1.83 2.97
C ARG A 137 40.71 2.35 3.55
N GLU A 138 39.74 2.72 2.72
CA GLU A 138 38.46 3.26 3.17
C GLU A 138 37.51 2.16 3.68
N ARG A 139 37.32 1.11 2.88
CA ARG A 139 36.24 0.11 3.06
C ARG A 139 36.74 -1.33 3.29
N GLY A 140 38.04 -1.58 3.17
CA GLY A 140 38.61 -2.93 3.29
C GLY A 140 38.26 -3.86 2.14
N GLU A 141 37.80 -3.28 1.02
CA GLU A 141 37.33 -4.00 -0.16
C GLU A 141 37.68 -3.23 -1.44
N PHE A 142 37.89 -3.95 -2.53
CA PHE A 142 38.18 -3.38 -3.84
C PHE A 142 37.47 -4.19 -4.93
N GLU A 143 37.29 -3.55 -6.08
CA GLU A 143 36.57 -4.14 -7.20
C GLU A 143 37.51 -4.43 -8.38
N VAL A 144 37.26 -5.53 -9.07
CA VAL A 144 38.03 -5.96 -10.25
C VAL A 144 37.06 -6.37 -11.37
N PRO A 145 37.19 -5.84 -12.60
CA PRO A 145 36.31 -6.20 -13.70
C PRO A 145 36.36 -7.69 -14.03
N SER A 146 35.20 -8.26 -14.35
CA SER A 146 35.10 -9.64 -14.84
C SER A 146 35.65 -9.77 -16.26
N LEU A 147 36.39 -10.86 -16.51
CA LEU A 147 36.91 -11.21 -17.83
C LEU A 147 35.85 -11.90 -18.69
N ASN A 148 34.97 -12.67 -18.07
CA ASN A 148 33.93 -13.45 -18.76
C ASN A 148 32.65 -12.65 -18.99
N PHE A 149 32.33 -11.71 -18.09
CA PHE A 149 31.08 -10.95 -18.12
C PHE A 149 31.35 -9.44 -18.22
N ALA A 150 31.26 -8.91 -19.44
CA ALA A 150 31.42 -7.49 -19.69
C ALA A 150 30.42 -6.66 -18.86
N GLY A 151 30.92 -5.67 -18.13
CA GLY A 151 30.12 -4.79 -17.27
C GLY A 151 29.91 -5.28 -15.84
N GLN A 152 30.37 -6.49 -15.49
CA GLN A 152 30.33 -7.01 -14.11
C GLN A 152 31.68 -6.83 -13.40
N THR A 153 31.65 -6.68 -12.08
CA THR A 153 32.83 -6.55 -11.22
C THR A 153 32.82 -7.56 -10.08
N HIS A 154 33.98 -8.14 -9.80
CA HIS A 154 34.25 -8.96 -8.62
C HIS A 154 34.61 -8.07 -7.46
N LYS A 155 34.00 -8.31 -6.30
CA LYS A 155 34.26 -7.55 -5.07
C LYS A 155 35.12 -8.36 -4.11
N TRP A 156 36.37 -7.95 -3.99
CA TRP A 156 37.38 -8.60 -3.18
C TRP A 156 37.44 -7.93 -1.81
N ARG A 157 37.31 -8.71 -0.75
CA ARG A 157 37.26 -8.20 0.62
C ARG A 157 38.36 -8.84 1.45
N LEU A 158 39.15 -8.00 2.12
CA LEU A 158 40.16 -8.49 3.06
C LEU A 158 39.52 -8.99 4.35
N SER A 159 40.22 -9.90 5.02
CA SER A 159 39.83 -10.32 6.36
C SER A 159 39.88 -9.12 7.31
N GLY A 160 38.93 -9.06 8.24
CA GLY A 160 38.85 -7.97 9.21
C GLY A 160 40.05 -7.90 10.17
N LEU A 161 40.82 -8.98 10.27
CA LEU A 161 42.07 -9.04 11.02
C LEU A 161 43.21 -8.28 10.34
N LEU A 162 43.24 -8.28 9.00
CA LEU A 162 44.28 -7.60 8.23
C LEU A 162 43.94 -6.12 8.04
N GLN A 163 42.80 -5.83 7.40
CA GLN A 163 42.41 -4.46 7.10
C GLN A 163 40.90 -4.34 6.90
N LYS A 164 40.23 -3.73 7.89
CA LYS A 164 38.78 -3.50 7.88
C LYS A 164 38.37 -2.24 7.10
N GLY A 165 39.29 -1.31 6.90
CA GLY A 165 39.05 0.01 6.31
C GLY A 165 38.58 1.05 7.34
N CYS A 166 38.92 2.32 7.11
CA CYS A 166 38.64 3.44 8.02
C CYS A 166 37.14 3.65 8.28
N GLU A 167 36.29 3.61 7.24
CA GLU A 167 34.86 3.88 7.36
C GLU A 167 34.14 2.80 8.18
N ARG A 168 34.45 1.53 7.90
CA ARG A 168 33.86 0.39 8.61
C ARG A 168 34.38 0.26 10.04
N SER A 169 35.63 0.65 10.28
CA SER A 169 36.20 0.72 11.63
C SER A 169 35.51 1.82 12.45
N ARG A 170 35.30 3.00 11.86
CA ARG A 170 34.52 4.08 12.47
C ARG A 170 33.08 3.66 12.74
N ALA A 171 32.42 2.99 11.79
CA ALA A 171 31.05 2.51 11.98
C ALA A 171 30.96 1.50 13.13
N ALA A 172 31.88 0.52 13.19
CA ALA A 172 31.93 -0.44 14.28
C ALA A 172 32.18 0.21 15.64
N LEU A 173 33.12 1.18 15.73
CA LEU A 173 33.35 1.94 16.95
C LEU A 173 32.09 2.68 17.43
N LEU A 174 31.34 3.30 16.50
CA LEU A 174 30.08 3.98 16.83
C LEU A 174 29.01 2.99 17.31
N ASP A 175 28.97 1.78 16.75
CA ASP A 175 28.06 0.72 17.18
C ASP A 175 28.43 0.18 18.57
N ASP A 176 29.71 -0.05 18.83
CA ASP A 176 30.21 -0.51 20.13
C ASP A 176 29.97 0.55 21.22
N LEU A 177 30.20 1.82 20.90
CA LEU A 177 29.93 2.93 21.82
C LEU A 177 28.43 3.09 22.06
N ALA A 178 27.59 2.94 21.02
CA ALA A 178 26.14 2.92 21.18
C ALA A 178 25.67 1.74 22.06
N LEU A 179 26.29 0.57 21.94
CA LEU A 179 26.00 -0.59 22.77
C LEU A 179 26.39 -0.33 24.24
N ALA A 180 27.60 0.19 24.49
CA ALA A 180 28.05 0.57 25.83
C ALA A 180 27.10 1.59 26.46
N LEU A 181 26.74 2.63 25.70
CA LEU A 181 25.85 3.68 26.17
C LEU A 181 24.41 3.20 26.38
N ARG A 182 23.95 2.21 25.60
CA ARG A 182 22.66 1.54 25.83
C ARG A 182 22.63 0.87 27.21
N PHE A 183 23.72 0.24 27.64
CA PHE A 183 23.76 -0.38 28.96
C PHE A 183 23.55 0.68 30.05
N VAL A 184 24.24 1.81 29.97
CA VAL A 184 24.14 2.90 30.94
C VAL A 184 22.77 3.58 30.91
N LEU A 185 22.34 4.06 29.74
CA LEU A 185 21.15 4.93 29.65
C LEU A 185 19.83 4.18 29.61
N VAL A 186 19.81 2.98 29.02
CA VAL A 186 18.59 2.20 28.86
C VAL A 186 18.52 1.11 29.91
N THR A 187 19.52 0.23 30.00
CA THR A 187 19.38 -0.96 30.86
C THR A 187 19.48 -0.61 32.34
N ALA A 188 20.47 0.19 32.76
CA ALA A 188 20.60 0.58 34.17
C ALA A 188 19.38 1.40 34.62
N ARG A 189 18.95 2.37 33.81
CA ARG A 189 17.72 3.13 34.05
C ARG A 189 16.49 2.22 34.14
N ALA A 190 16.33 1.27 33.23
CA ALA A 190 15.19 0.36 33.24
C ALA A 190 15.18 -0.53 34.50
N ARG A 191 16.34 -0.96 34.98
CA ARG A 191 16.46 -1.68 36.26
C ARG A 191 16.04 -0.83 37.46
N LEU A 192 16.16 0.50 37.39
CA LEU A 192 15.72 1.40 38.45
C LEU A 192 14.22 1.70 38.37
N THR A 193 13.70 2.13 37.21
CA THR A 193 12.36 2.75 37.12
C THR A 193 11.43 2.21 36.02
N SER A 194 11.72 1.07 35.39
CA SER A 194 10.84 0.47 34.36
C SER A 194 9.52 -0.07 34.92
N HIS A 195 8.54 -0.28 34.05
CA HIS A 195 7.29 -0.98 34.37
C HIS A 195 7.48 -2.50 34.59
N PHE A 196 8.60 -3.07 34.13
CA PHE A 196 8.88 -4.51 34.19
C PHE A 196 10.29 -4.76 34.76
N PHE A 197 10.39 -5.59 35.81
CA PHE A 197 11.64 -5.91 36.54
C PHE A 197 12.50 -4.69 36.92
N SER A 198 11.90 -3.72 37.61
CA SER A 198 12.60 -2.58 38.19
C SER A 198 12.52 -2.54 39.71
N LEU A 199 13.50 -1.92 40.36
CA LEU A 199 13.51 -1.71 41.81
C LEU A 199 12.30 -0.87 42.28
N ALA A 200 11.95 0.18 41.52
CA ALA A 200 10.79 1.01 41.84
C ALA A 200 9.48 0.21 41.77
N GLN A 201 9.31 -0.61 40.73
CA GLN A 201 8.11 -1.43 40.58
C GLN A 201 8.07 -2.56 41.61
N ALA A 202 9.21 -3.17 41.94
CA ALA A 202 9.32 -4.16 43.01
C ALA A 202 8.91 -3.56 44.37
N ALA A 203 9.43 -2.37 44.71
CA ALA A 203 9.05 -1.64 45.91
C ALA A 203 7.55 -1.27 45.91
N LYS A 204 7.04 -0.77 44.78
CA LYS A 204 5.60 -0.46 44.62
C LYS A 204 4.72 -1.71 44.77
N SER A 205 5.13 -2.84 44.19
CA SER A 205 4.40 -4.10 44.31
C SER A 205 4.48 -4.68 45.72
N LEU A 206 5.61 -4.51 46.42
CA LEU A 206 5.74 -4.91 47.81
C LEU A 206 4.84 -4.05 48.71
N LEU A 207 4.80 -2.74 48.49
CA LEU A 207 3.90 -1.84 49.19
C LEU A 207 2.43 -2.16 48.88
N SER A 208 2.10 -2.40 47.62
CA SER A 208 0.74 -2.80 47.24
C SER A 208 0.37 -4.16 47.83
N GLY A 209 1.30 -5.12 47.88
CA GLY A 209 1.09 -6.43 48.47
C GLY A 209 0.89 -6.36 49.98
N THR A 210 1.67 -5.52 50.68
CA THR A 210 1.49 -5.27 52.12
C THR A 210 0.17 -4.56 52.42
N VAL A 211 -0.23 -3.57 51.61
CA VAL A 211 -1.56 -2.95 51.71
C VAL A 211 -2.66 -3.98 51.47
N LYS A 212 -2.55 -4.84 50.45
CA LYS A 212 -3.54 -5.91 50.21
C LYS A 212 -3.60 -6.94 51.34
N LEU A 213 -2.47 -7.27 51.96
CA LEU A 213 -2.43 -8.13 53.14
C LEU A 213 -3.12 -7.46 54.33
N LEU A 214 -2.94 -6.15 54.51
CA LEU A 214 -3.69 -5.36 55.48
C LEU A 214 -5.18 -5.30 55.13
N ASP A 215 -5.54 -5.16 53.85
CA ASP A 215 -6.94 -5.16 53.39
C ASP A 215 -7.61 -6.52 53.64
N ILE A 216 -6.88 -7.64 53.59
CA ILE A 216 -7.39 -8.97 53.98
C ILE A 216 -7.68 -9.01 55.50
N LEU A 217 -6.86 -8.36 56.32
CA LEU A 217 -7.02 -8.32 57.78
C LEU A 217 -8.10 -7.33 58.22
N VAL A 218 -8.26 -6.21 57.52
CA VAL A 218 -9.15 -5.09 57.87
C VAL A 218 -10.46 -5.11 57.07
N GLY A 219 -10.52 -5.88 55.98
CA GLY A 219 -11.73 -6.09 55.18
C GLY A 219 -12.14 -4.89 54.32
N VAL A 220 -11.20 -4.08 53.82
CA VAL A 220 -11.54 -2.95 52.94
C VAL A 220 -11.65 -3.43 51.49
N PRO A 221 -12.83 -3.38 50.86
CA PRO A 221 -12.98 -3.81 49.48
C PRO A 221 -12.28 -2.81 48.55
N SER A 222 -11.18 -3.22 47.93
CA SER A 222 -10.55 -2.44 46.86
C SER A 222 -11.47 -2.47 45.63
N LEU A 223 -12.36 -1.49 45.51
CA LEU A 223 -13.18 -1.25 44.31
C LEU A 223 -12.28 -0.80 43.17
N GLN A 224 -11.59 -1.74 42.52
CA GLN A 224 -11.05 -1.48 41.20
C GLN A 224 -12.24 -1.34 40.26
N ALA A 225 -12.50 -0.12 39.79
CA ALA A 225 -13.51 0.17 38.79
C ALA A 225 -13.08 -0.42 37.44
N HIS A 226 -13.13 -1.75 37.33
CA HIS A 226 -13.12 -2.41 36.04
C HIS A 226 -14.28 -1.83 35.23
N ASN A 227 -13.98 -1.40 34.00
CA ASN A 227 -14.92 -0.74 33.09
C ASN A 227 -15.34 0.70 33.47
N LEU A 228 -14.49 1.48 34.17
CA LEU A 228 -14.76 2.91 34.38
C LEU A 228 -15.03 3.64 33.05
N GLU A 229 -14.24 3.37 32.02
CA GLU A 229 -14.42 4.03 30.72
C GLU A 229 -15.74 3.63 30.03
N ALA A 230 -16.13 2.36 30.12
CA ALA A 230 -17.39 1.91 29.56
C ALA A 230 -18.58 2.49 30.34
N LYS A 231 -18.52 2.53 31.68
CA LYS A 231 -19.52 3.20 32.51
C LYS A 231 -19.57 4.71 32.27
N LEU A 232 -18.43 5.37 32.14
CA LEU A 232 -18.36 6.80 31.84
C LEU A 232 -18.98 7.09 30.47
N ARG A 233 -18.73 6.23 29.47
CA ARG A 233 -19.35 6.32 28.15
C ARG A 233 -20.86 6.09 28.23
N GLU A 234 -21.30 5.06 28.96
CA GLU A 234 -22.70 4.76 29.19
C GLU A 234 -23.44 5.93 29.86
N GLU A 235 -22.87 6.49 30.93
CA GLU A 235 -23.42 7.67 31.60
C GLU A 235 -23.45 8.88 30.66
N ARG A 236 -22.37 9.15 29.90
CA ARG A 236 -22.38 10.23 28.90
C ARG A 236 -23.46 10.05 27.84
N CYS A 237 -23.62 8.84 27.31
CA CYS A 237 -24.68 8.54 26.36
C CYS A 237 -26.05 8.71 27.00
N ARG A 238 -26.22 8.29 28.26
CA ARG A 238 -27.46 8.45 29.02
C ARG A 238 -27.82 9.93 29.22
N TYR A 239 -26.85 10.77 29.59
CA TYR A 239 -27.04 12.22 29.70
C TYR A 239 -27.40 12.85 28.34
N LEU A 240 -26.68 12.49 27.28
CA LEU A 240 -26.96 12.99 25.93
C LEU A 240 -28.36 12.63 25.45
N VAL A 241 -28.84 11.41 25.75
CA VAL A 241 -30.19 10.97 25.37
C VAL A 241 -31.26 11.61 26.26
N ALA A 242 -31.00 11.75 27.55
CA ALA A 242 -31.94 12.36 28.49
C ALA A 242 -32.20 13.85 28.21
N GLU A 243 -31.25 14.53 27.58
CA GLU A 243 -31.35 15.92 27.15
C GLU A 243 -32.15 16.11 25.85
N LEU A 244 -32.49 15.04 25.13
CA LEU A 244 -33.27 15.14 23.91
C LEU A 244 -34.75 15.37 24.21
N VAL A 245 -35.31 16.41 23.60
CA VAL A 245 -36.74 16.75 23.70
C VAL A 245 -37.44 16.29 22.43
N CYS A 246 -38.56 15.58 22.55
CA CYS A 246 -39.37 15.24 21.40
C CYS A 246 -40.06 16.50 20.86
N ARG A 247 -40.26 16.63 19.54
CA ARG A 247 -41.12 17.72 19.04
C ARG A 247 -42.54 17.52 19.56
N THR A 248 -43.23 18.64 19.79
CA THR A 248 -44.62 18.66 20.27
C THR A 248 -45.57 17.82 19.40
N GLU A 249 -45.32 17.76 18.09
CA GLU A 249 -46.07 16.95 17.11
C GLU A 249 -45.99 15.44 17.36
N PHE A 250 -44.95 14.97 18.07
CA PHE A 250 -44.69 13.55 18.32
C PHE A 250 -44.77 13.19 19.82
N GLU A 251 -45.25 14.10 20.68
CA GLU A 251 -45.44 13.83 22.12
C GLU A 251 -46.41 12.68 22.36
N ASP A 252 -47.55 12.64 21.65
CA ASP A 252 -48.53 11.57 21.75
C ASP A 252 -47.96 10.20 21.35
N SER A 253 -47.10 10.18 20.33
CA SER A 253 -46.41 8.96 19.88
C SER A 253 -45.39 8.48 20.92
N LEU A 254 -44.67 9.42 21.54
CA LEU A 254 -43.73 9.12 22.62
C LEU A 254 -44.46 8.58 23.86
N GLU A 255 -45.60 9.18 24.23
CA GLU A 255 -46.40 8.72 25.37
C GLU A 255 -46.96 7.32 25.12
N SER A 256 -47.45 7.06 23.90
CA SER A 256 -47.88 5.72 23.47
C SER A 256 -46.74 4.69 23.55
N LEU A 257 -45.55 5.05 23.09
CA LEU A 257 -44.35 4.21 23.20
C LEU A 257 -43.96 3.95 24.65
N CYS A 258 -43.95 4.99 25.50
CA CYS A 258 -43.67 4.86 26.93
C CYS A 258 -44.70 3.96 27.62
N GLY A 259 -45.97 4.09 27.28
CA GLY A 259 -47.05 3.24 27.77
C GLY A 259 -46.91 1.79 27.31
N PHE A 260 -46.51 1.56 26.06
CA PHE A 260 -46.18 0.22 25.56
C PHE A 260 -45.00 -0.39 26.31
N VAL A 261 -43.87 0.32 26.42
CA VAL A 261 -42.66 -0.18 27.12
C VAL A 261 -42.96 -0.46 28.59
N ARG A 262 -43.69 0.41 29.29
CA ARG A 262 -44.12 0.17 30.69
C ARG A 262 -44.98 -1.10 30.81
N ARG A 263 -45.89 -1.34 29.86
CA ARG A 263 -46.71 -2.56 29.83
C ARG A 263 -45.85 -3.80 29.57
N GLN A 264 -44.89 -3.72 28.65
CA GLN A 264 -43.99 -4.83 28.35
C GLN A 264 -43.05 -5.16 29.51
N LEU A 265 -42.49 -4.14 30.19
CA LEU A 265 -41.67 -4.35 31.38
C LEU A 265 -42.46 -5.02 32.51
N ARG A 266 -43.70 -4.57 32.76
CA ARG A 266 -44.58 -5.21 33.75
C ARG A 266 -44.86 -6.67 33.39
N ARG A 267 -45.21 -6.95 32.13
CA ARG A 267 -45.45 -8.33 31.65
C ARG A 267 -44.21 -9.19 31.74
N ALA A 268 -43.04 -8.71 31.32
CA ALA A 268 -41.79 -9.46 31.41
C ALA A 268 -41.42 -9.86 32.85
N THR A 269 -41.84 -9.07 33.85
CA THR A 269 -41.67 -9.41 35.27
C THR A 269 -42.73 -10.36 35.83
N THR A 270 -43.90 -10.49 35.19
CA THR A 270 -45.05 -11.25 35.74
C THR A 270 -45.49 -12.45 34.90
N GLU A 271 -45.15 -12.51 33.61
CA GLU A 271 -45.63 -13.49 32.64
C GLU A 271 -44.47 -14.20 31.94
N LYS A 272 -44.63 -15.49 31.60
CA LYS A 272 -43.69 -16.20 30.74
C LYS A 272 -43.86 -15.67 29.31
N PHE A 273 -42.74 -15.26 28.71
CA PHE A 273 -42.69 -14.62 27.40
C PHE A 273 -43.18 -15.58 26.29
N GLU A 274 -44.26 -15.22 25.60
CA GLU A 274 -44.84 -15.97 24.47
C GLU A 274 -44.69 -15.18 23.16
N VAL A 275 -43.81 -15.65 22.27
CA VAL A 275 -43.40 -14.97 21.02
C VAL A 275 -44.56 -14.75 20.04
N GLU A 276 -45.53 -15.65 19.97
CA GLU A 276 -46.68 -15.54 19.07
C GLU A 276 -47.64 -14.40 19.45
N ARG A 277 -47.76 -14.13 20.75
CA ARG A 277 -48.62 -13.06 21.28
C ARG A 277 -48.03 -11.67 21.03
N GLU A 278 -46.70 -11.58 20.97
CA GLU A 278 -45.99 -10.33 20.66
C GLU A 278 -46.07 -9.95 19.18
N ALA A 279 -46.04 -10.92 18.27
CA ALA A 279 -46.15 -10.68 16.83
C ALA A 279 -47.53 -10.12 16.41
N CYS A 280 -48.56 -10.28 17.24
CA CYS A 280 -49.90 -9.75 17.01
C CYS A 280 -50.08 -8.29 17.42
N HIS A 281 -49.11 -7.67 18.11
CA HIS A 281 -49.21 -6.26 18.46
C HIS A 281 -48.84 -5.37 17.25
N PRO A 282 -49.67 -4.37 16.89
CA PRO A 282 -49.33 -3.44 15.82
C PRO A 282 -48.03 -2.70 16.18
N PRO A 283 -47.14 -2.45 15.20
CA PRO A 283 -45.87 -1.80 15.45
C PRO A 283 -46.11 -0.41 16.04
N VAL A 284 -45.56 -0.17 17.23
CA VAL A 284 -45.67 1.12 17.88
C VAL A 284 -44.76 2.11 17.15
N PRO A 285 -45.26 3.26 16.70
CA PRO A 285 -44.45 4.24 15.99
C PRO A 285 -43.35 4.79 16.92
N ILE A 286 -42.11 4.74 16.45
CA ILE A 286 -40.96 5.30 17.17
C ILE A 286 -40.75 6.73 16.67
N PRO A 287 -40.75 7.74 17.55
CA PRO A 287 -40.36 9.09 17.15
C PRO A 287 -38.86 9.10 16.89
N TYR A 288 -38.47 9.41 15.66
CA TYR A 288 -37.05 9.52 15.25
C TYR A 288 -36.57 10.98 15.18
N LEU A 289 -37.45 11.95 15.42
CA LEU A 289 -37.17 13.38 15.33
C LEU A 289 -37.12 13.97 16.74
N PHE A 290 -35.93 14.47 17.11
CA PHE A 290 -35.67 15.05 18.42
C PHE A 290 -35.11 16.46 18.30
N LEU A 291 -35.16 17.21 19.38
CA LEU A 291 -34.53 18.51 19.55
C LEU A 291 -33.45 18.39 20.60
N THR A 292 -32.28 18.95 20.31
CA THR A 292 -31.25 19.18 21.31
C THR A 292 -31.68 20.28 22.28
N PRO A 293 -31.04 20.42 23.46
CA PRO A 293 -31.32 21.53 24.40
C PRO A 293 -31.15 22.93 23.80
N LYS A 294 -30.37 23.05 22.72
CA LYS A 294 -30.13 24.29 21.98
C LYS A 294 -31.18 24.55 20.88
N GLY A 295 -32.19 23.69 20.76
CA GLY A 295 -33.23 23.78 19.73
C GLY A 295 -32.79 23.29 18.35
N CYS A 296 -31.60 22.69 18.22
CA CYS A 296 -31.19 22.09 16.95
C CYS A 296 -31.91 20.75 16.75
N GLU A 297 -32.42 20.54 15.53
CA GLU A 297 -33.13 19.32 15.14
C GLU A 297 -32.17 18.15 14.92
N LEU A 298 -32.54 17.00 15.46
CA LEU A 298 -31.81 15.75 15.35
C LEU A 298 -32.72 14.71 14.71
N ASP A 299 -32.39 14.33 13.49
CA ASP A 299 -33.13 13.34 12.73
C ASP A 299 -32.42 11.99 12.74
N LEU A 300 -33.04 11.02 13.41
CA LEU A 300 -32.53 9.67 13.60
C LEU A 300 -33.24 8.65 12.69
N ARG A 301 -33.98 9.08 11.67
CA ARG A 301 -34.74 8.15 10.79
C ARG A 301 -33.86 7.14 10.07
N LEU A 302 -32.58 7.45 9.85
CA LEU A 302 -31.61 6.50 9.30
C LEU A 302 -31.31 5.30 10.21
N PHE A 303 -31.68 5.34 11.50
CA PHE A 303 -31.61 4.19 12.40
C PHE A 303 -32.82 3.25 12.25
N SER A 304 -33.87 3.66 11.53
CA SER A 304 -34.99 2.79 11.20
C SER A 304 -34.53 1.67 10.26
N ARG A 305 -34.68 0.42 10.73
CA ARG A 305 -34.33 -0.77 9.94
C ARG A 305 -35.15 -0.85 8.65
N ASP A 306 -36.40 -0.38 8.67
CA ASP A 306 -37.30 -0.45 7.52
C ASP A 306 -36.96 0.58 6.45
N ILE A 307 -36.51 1.77 6.85
CA ILE A 307 -36.02 2.79 5.91
C ILE A 307 -34.70 2.30 5.29
N MET A 308 -33.75 1.85 6.11
CA MET A 308 -32.45 1.40 5.61
C MET A 308 -32.55 0.15 4.74
N ARG A 309 -33.39 -0.83 5.08
CA ARG A 309 -33.61 -2.03 4.27
C ARG A 309 -34.12 -1.67 2.86
N ARG A 310 -34.92 -0.62 2.73
CA ARG A 310 -35.43 -0.13 1.43
C ARG A 310 -34.43 0.78 0.71
N ALA A 311 -33.69 1.61 1.44
CA ALA A 311 -32.71 2.52 0.86
C ALA A 311 -31.44 1.81 0.35
N LEU A 312 -30.98 0.76 1.04
CA LEU A 312 -29.72 0.08 0.75
C LEU A 312 -29.61 -0.45 -0.69
N PRO A 313 -30.60 -1.19 -1.25
CA PRO A 313 -30.53 -1.65 -2.63
C PRO A 313 -30.38 -0.50 -3.63
N VAL A 314 -31.15 0.59 -3.42
CA VAL A 314 -31.12 1.78 -4.28
C VAL A 314 -29.75 2.46 -4.22
N LEU A 315 -29.17 2.59 -3.02
CA LEU A 315 -27.84 3.15 -2.83
C LEU A 315 -26.77 2.31 -3.52
N VAL A 316 -26.84 0.99 -3.45
CA VAL A 316 -25.89 0.09 -4.16
C VAL A 316 -25.99 0.33 -5.66
N THR A 317 -27.20 0.39 -6.22
CA THR A 317 -27.38 0.68 -7.65
C THR A 317 -26.83 2.04 -8.06
N ILE A 318 -27.00 3.08 -7.24
CA ILE A 318 -26.40 4.40 -7.48
C ILE A 318 -24.88 4.31 -7.50
N LEU A 319 -24.27 3.65 -6.51
CA LEU A 319 -22.81 3.50 -6.43
C LEU A 319 -22.24 2.72 -7.61
N GLU A 320 -22.91 1.64 -8.03
CA GLU A 320 -22.49 0.86 -9.21
C GLU A 320 -22.61 1.66 -10.51
N ARG A 321 -23.61 2.54 -10.62
CA ARG A 321 -23.78 3.43 -11.77
C ARG A 321 -22.69 4.50 -11.80
N GLU A 322 -22.47 5.18 -10.67
CA GLU A 322 -21.53 6.29 -10.58
C GLU A 322 -20.06 5.88 -10.57
N THR A 323 -19.75 4.58 -10.50
CA THR A 323 -18.36 4.09 -10.63
C THR A 323 -17.95 3.81 -12.07
N ARG A 324 -18.88 3.74 -13.03
CA ARG A 324 -18.62 3.23 -14.39
C ARG A 324 -18.27 4.34 -15.39
N GLY A 325 -17.29 4.06 -16.24
CA GLY A 325 -17.09 4.72 -17.55
C GLY A 325 -16.47 6.13 -17.57
N TRP A 326 -16.40 6.86 -16.45
CA TRP A 326 -15.88 8.24 -16.46
C TRP A 326 -14.49 8.39 -15.82
N PHE A 327 -14.13 7.53 -14.86
CA PHE A 327 -12.94 7.69 -14.02
C PHE A 327 -11.64 7.80 -14.84
N LEU A 328 -11.42 6.89 -15.79
CA LEU A 328 -10.19 6.86 -16.60
C LEU A 328 -10.05 8.11 -17.46
N HIS A 329 -11.11 8.48 -18.19
CA HIS A 329 -11.09 9.63 -19.09
C HIS A 329 -10.91 10.95 -18.33
N PHE A 330 -11.58 11.10 -17.18
CA PHE A 330 -11.43 12.27 -16.34
C PHE A 330 -10.03 12.39 -15.73
N ARG A 331 -9.47 11.27 -15.26
CA ARG A 331 -8.11 11.19 -14.74
C ARG A 331 -7.06 11.55 -15.80
N GLU A 332 -7.15 10.97 -16.99
CA GLU A 332 -6.23 11.24 -18.10
C GLU A 332 -6.26 12.70 -18.56
N ARG A 333 -7.47 13.30 -18.62
CA ARG A 333 -7.64 14.72 -18.93
C ARG A 333 -6.95 15.61 -17.89
N LEU A 334 -7.18 15.37 -16.60
CA LEU A 334 -6.57 16.12 -15.51
C LEU A 334 -5.04 15.98 -15.49
N ILE A 335 -4.52 14.76 -15.69
CA ILE A 335 -3.07 14.54 -15.79
C ILE A 335 -2.48 15.37 -16.93
N SER A 336 -3.13 15.38 -18.10
CA SER A 336 -2.68 16.13 -19.27
C SER A 336 -2.68 17.64 -19.01
N GLU A 337 -3.72 18.16 -18.36
CA GLU A 337 -3.85 19.57 -17.96
C GLU A 337 -2.76 20.00 -16.96
N LEU A 338 -2.51 19.19 -15.92
CA LEU A 338 -1.52 19.51 -14.89
C LEU A 338 -0.08 19.35 -15.40
N ARG A 339 0.17 18.40 -16.31
CA ARG A 339 1.45 18.30 -17.04
C ARG A 339 1.71 19.52 -17.91
N ALA A 340 0.68 20.06 -18.57
CA ALA A 340 0.80 21.30 -19.33
C ALA A 340 1.19 22.49 -18.42
N GLN A 341 0.82 22.46 -17.14
CA GLN A 341 1.20 23.45 -16.13
C GLN A 341 2.61 23.24 -15.52
N LYS A 342 3.36 22.23 -15.99
CA LYS A 342 4.73 21.89 -15.53
C LYS A 342 4.83 21.58 -14.03
N LEU A 343 3.77 21.01 -13.45
CA LEU A 343 3.82 20.50 -12.08
C LEU A 343 4.68 19.22 -12.02
N PRO A 344 5.37 18.95 -10.89
CA PRO A 344 6.09 17.69 -10.71
C PRO A 344 5.11 16.52 -10.61
N ASP A 345 5.50 15.35 -11.13
CA ASP A 345 4.62 14.17 -11.21
C ASP A 345 4.01 13.76 -9.86
N ASP A 346 4.76 13.92 -8.75
CA ASP A 346 4.28 13.64 -7.39
C ASP A 346 3.11 14.55 -6.96
N GLU A 347 3.15 15.83 -7.34
CA GLU A 347 2.07 16.77 -7.06
C GLU A 347 0.87 16.52 -7.97
N ILE A 348 1.14 16.17 -9.24
CA ILE A 348 0.10 15.79 -10.20
C ILE A 348 -0.70 14.60 -9.65
N GLU A 349 -0.05 13.53 -9.20
CA GLU A 349 -0.73 12.36 -8.67
C GLU A 349 -1.63 12.72 -7.46
N ARG A 350 -1.10 13.54 -6.53
CA ARG A 350 -1.85 13.96 -5.35
C ARG A 350 -3.10 14.79 -5.70
N GLU A 351 -2.94 15.80 -6.56
CA GLU A 351 -4.05 16.68 -6.95
C GLU A 351 -5.10 15.93 -7.78
N VAL A 352 -4.67 15.05 -8.69
CA VAL A 352 -5.56 14.19 -9.48
C VAL A 352 -6.38 13.29 -8.57
N ASN A 353 -5.75 12.57 -7.63
CA ASN A 353 -6.46 11.68 -6.73
C ASN A 353 -7.50 12.42 -5.87
N GLN A 354 -7.17 13.62 -5.39
CA GLN A 354 -8.12 14.45 -4.66
C GLN A 354 -9.27 14.94 -5.54
N ALA A 355 -8.99 15.41 -6.74
CA ALA A 355 -10.00 15.91 -7.67
C ALA A 355 -10.97 14.81 -8.10
N VAL A 356 -10.44 13.62 -8.42
CA VAL A 356 -11.23 12.43 -8.78
C VAL A 356 -12.14 12.02 -7.63
N MET A 357 -11.64 12.00 -6.39
CA MET A 357 -12.47 11.67 -5.22
C MET A 357 -13.58 12.71 -4.99
N ARG A 358 -13.28 14.01 -5.17
CA ARG A 358 -14.28 15.08 -5.06
C ARG A 358 -15.37 14.94 -6.11
N GLU A 359 -14.98 14.70 -7.37
CA GLU A 359 -15.92 14.50 -8.49
C GLU A 359 -16.81 13.27 -8.25
N TYR A 360 -16.23 12.15 -7.82
CA TYR A 360 -16.97 10.94 -7.49
C TYR A 360 -18.02 11.20 -6.40
N LEU A 361 -17.62 11.81 -5.29
CA LEU A 361 -18.55 12.13 -4.19
C LEU A 361 -19.65 13.09 -4.65
N GLN A 362 -19.32 14.11 -5.44
CA GLN A 362 -20.30 15.06 -5.96
C GLN A 362 -21.35 14.38 -6.85
N ARG A 363 -20.93 13.45 -7.72
CA ARG A 363 -21.85 12.66 -8.55
C ARG A 363 -22.75 11.79 -7.71
N VAL A 364 -22.19 11.04 -6.75
CA VAL A 364 -22.96 10.21 -5.82
C VAL A 364 -23.97 11.03 -5.04
N TYR A 365 -23.57 12.18 -4.47
CA TYR A 365 -24.48 13.06 -3.74
C TYR A 365 -25.60 13.60 -4.63
N SER A 366 -25.28 14.01 -5.85
CA SER A 366 -26.28 14.49 -6.81
C SER A 366 -27.27 13.40 -7.19
N SER A 367 -26.79 12.18 -7.44
CA SER A 367 -27.62 11.02 -7.77
C SER A 367 -28.48 10.55 -6.61
N ILE A 368 -28.02 10.69 -5.35
CA ILE A 368 -28.84 10.42 -4.16
C ILE A 368 -29.97 11.46 -4.04
N LEU A 369 -29.64 12.75 -4.15
CA LEU A 369 -30.63 13.84 -4.01
C LEU A 369 -31.71 13.80 -5.10
N GLY A 370 -31.33 13.42 -6.32
CA GLY A 370 -32.23 13.31 -7.47
C GLY A 370 -33.01 12.00 -7.58
N ASN A 371 -32.81 11.03 -6.68
CA ASN A 371 -33.46 9.72 -6.77
C ASN A 371 -34.89 9.74 -6.20
N THR A 372 -35.88 9.40 -7.03
CA THR A 372 -37.30 9.41 -6.66
C THR A 372 -37.68 8.32 -5.67
N GLU A 373 -37.05 7.15 -5.72
CA GLU A 373 -37.32 6.05 -4.78
C GLU A 373 -36.85 6.41 -3.36
N LEU A 374 -35.71 7.08 -3.23
CA LEU A 374 -35.23 7.58 -1.94
C LEU A 374 -36.09 8.72 -1.40
N GLN A 375 -36.60 9.59 -2.27
CA GLN A 375 -37.56 10.64 -1.87
C GLN A 375 -38.89 10.05 -1.37
N ALA A 376 -39.34 8.94 -1.96
CA ALA A 376 -40.56 8.25 -1.54
C ALA A 376 -40.46 7.61 -0.14
N LEU A 377 -39.25 7.42 0.41
CA LEU A 377 -39.06 6.89 1.77
C LEU A 377 -39.41 7.91 2.86
N GLY A 378 -39.44 9.19 2.53
CA GLY A 378 -39.79 10.27 3.44
C GLY A 378 -39.11 11.58 3.06
N GLU A 379 -39.76 12.69 3.44
CA GLU A 379 -39.21 14.03 3.25
C GLU A 379 -37.86 14.16 3.97
N GLY A 380 -36.84 14.67 3.28
CA GLY A 380 -35.51 14.90 3.86
C GLY A 380 -34.59 13.66 3.92
N ILE A 381 -35.07 12.46 3.61
CA ILE A 381 -34.25 11.23 3.68
C ILE A 381 -33.01 11.29 2.76
N PRO A 382 -33.11 11.72 1.48
CA PRO A 382 -31.93 11.87 0.63
C PRO A 382 -30.90 12.86 1.20
N GLN A 383 -31.35 13.97 1.79
CA GLN A 383 -30.49 14.98 2.40
C GLN A 383 -29.75 14.39 3.61
N LEU A 384 -30.43 13.63 4.47
CA LEU A 384 -29.81 12.97 5.62
C LEU A 384 -28.76 11.95 5.19
N LEU A 385 -29.03 11.16 4.15
CA LEU A 385 -28.06 10.20 3.61
C LEU A 385 -26.79 10.90 3.12
N VAL A 386 -26.94 12.02 2.42
CA VAL A 386 -25.80 12.84 1.97
C VAL A 386 -25.06 13.45 3.15
N GLN A 387 -25.76 14.04 4.12
CA GLN A 387 -25.14 14.63 5.32
C GLN A 387 -24.38 13.58 6.14
N GLN A 388 -24.95 12.39 6.32
CA GLN A 388 -24.30 11.26 6.98
C GLN A 388 -23.05 10.81 6.22
N ALA A 389 -23.11 10.72 4.88
CA ALA A 389 -21.95 10.38 4.09
C ALA A 389 -20.86 11.46 4.16
N GLN A 390 -21.24 12.74 4.13
CA GLN A 390 -20.32 13.87 4.25
C GLN A 390 -19.63 13.90 5.61
N SER A 391 -20.37 13.70 6.70
CA SER A 391 -19.81 13.68 8.06
C SER A 391 -18.79 12.57 8.22
N VAL A 392 -19.09 11.36 7.71
CA VAL A 392 -18.18 10.22 7.74
C VAL A 392 -16.93 10.48 6.91
N VAL A 393 -17.07 11.00 5.67
CA VAL A 393 -15.92 11.35 4.81
C VAL A 393 -15.04 12.42 5.47
N LEU A 394 -15.64 13.45 6.07
CA LEU A 394 -14.90 14.49 6.78
C LEU A 394 -14.16 13.93 8.00
N MET A 395 -14.79 13.03 8.76
CA MET A 395 -14.16 12.36 9.90
C MET A 395 -12.94 11.54 9.45
N TYR A 396 -13.07 10.72 8.41
CA TYR A 396 -11.94 9.95 7.87
C TYR A 396 -10.82 10.86 7.36
N ARG A 397 -11.14 11.94 6.64
CA ARG A 397 -10.14 12.94 6.20
C ARG A 397 -9.45 13.62 7.37
N ALA A 398 -10.18 13.96 8.43
CA ALA A 398 -9.61 14.56 9.63
C ALA A 398 -8.62 13.61 10.31
N VAL A 399 -9.00 12.33 10.45
CA VAL A 399 -8.14 11.27 11.01
C VAL A 399 -6.89 11.09 10.15
N GLU A 400 -7.04 10.95 8.83
CA GLU A 400 -5.91 10.79 7.90
C GLU A 400 -4.96 12.00 7.95
N ASN A 401 -5.51 13.21 7.98
CA ASN A 401 -4.72 14.44 8.13
C ASN A 401 -3.93 14.45 9.44
N MET A 402 -4.54 14.05 10.56
CA MET A 402 -3.84 13.96 11.85
C MET A 402 -2.74 12.88 11.82
N GLN A 403 -3.03 11.70 11.26
CA GLN A 403 -2.04 10.63 11.11
C GLN A 403 -0.88 11.04 10.21
N CYS A 404 -1.15 11.75 9.12
CA CYS A 404 -0.14 12.27 8.20
C CYS A 404 0.74 13.32 8.91
N LYS A 405 0.14 14.27 9.63
CA LYS A 405 0.88 15.24 10.45
C LYS A 405 1.76 14.55 11.48
N LEU A 406 1.23 13.60 12.24
CA LEU A 406 1.98 12.83 13.22
C LEU A 406 3.18 12.11 12.59
N ARG A 407 2.97 11.46 11.44
CA ARG A 407 4.03 10.74 10.71
C ARG A 407 5.14 11.70 10.28
N LYS A 408 4.78 12.84 9.69
CA LYS A 408 5.75 13.88 9.29
C LYS A 408 6.54 14.39 10.49
N THR A 409 5.88 14.72 11.59
CA THR A 409 6.54 15.18 12.83
C THR A 409 7.51 14.13 13.37
N LYS A 410 7.11 12.85 13.40
CA LYS A 410 7.99 11.75 13.84
C LYS A 410 9.20 11.57 12.91
N GLU A 411 9.02 11.69 11.60
CA GLU A 411 10.11 11.56 10.62
C GLU A 411 11.09 12.73 10.70
N THR A 412 10.60 13.97 10.75
CA THR A 412 11.44 15.16 10.95
C THR A 412 12.22 15.07 12.25
N LEU A 413 11.58 14.62 13.33
CA LEU A 413 12.26 14.40 14.61
C LEU A 413 13.33 13.31 14.50
N ARG A 414 13.03 12.19 13.82
CA ARG A 414 13.98 11.11 13.59
C ARG A 414 15.21 11.61 12.83
N GLN A 415 15.02 12.34 11.73
CA GLN A 415 16.10 12.92 10.94
C GLN A 415 16.95 13.89 11.76
N ARG A 416 16.30 14.78 12.53
CA ARG A 416 17.00 15.69 13.46
C ARG A 416 17.83 14.93 14.49
N MET A 417 17.32 13.83 15.03
CA MET A 417 18.06 13.01 16.01
C MET A 417 19.22 12.24 15.39
N LEU A 418 19.07 11.75 14.16
CA LEU A 418 20.17 11.12 13.42
C LEU A 418 21.33 12.10 13.21
N TYR A 419 21.02 13.36 12.88
CA TYR A 419 22.03 14.41 12.70
C TYR A 419 22.64 14.88 14.03
N THR A 420 21.81 15.19 15.03
CA THR A 420 22.27 15.79 16.30
C THR A 420 22.95 14.76 17.22
N HIS A 421 22.54 13.50 17.15
CA HIS A 421 23.00 12.44 18.05
C HIS A 421 23.36 11.15 17.28
N PRO A 422 24.48 11.12 16.55
CA PRO A 422 24.85 10.00 15.67
C PRO A 422 25.10 8.67 16.40
N ILE A 423 25.45 8.73 17.69
CA ILE A 423 25.64 7.56 18.57
C ILE A 423 24.30 7.12 19.17
N LEU A 424 23.57 8.03 19.83
CA LEU A 424 22.32 7.68 20.53
C LEU A 424 21.22 7.22 19.57
N SER A 425 21.18 7.78 18.36
CA SER A 425 20.20 7.39 17.33
C SER A 425 20.36 5.94 16.86
N ARG A 426 21.55 5.34 17.01
CA ARG A 426 21.79 3.90 16.77
C ARG A 426 21.14 3.02 17.83
N ILE A 427 20.85 3.57 19.02
CA ILE A 427 20.19 2.87 20.11
C ILE A 427 18.67 2.84 19.85
N GLY A 428 18.20 1.78 19.19
CA GLY A 428 16.78 1.59 18.86
C GLY A 428 15.78 1.83 20.00
N PRO A 429 16.01 1.29 21.22
CA PRO A 429 15.12 1.57 22.37
C PRO A 429 15.05 3.05 22.76
N TRP A 430 16.17 3.77 22.74
CA TRP A 430 16.22 5.19 23.05
C TRP A 430 15.46 6.00 21.99
N MET A 431 15.66 5.67 20.71
CA MET A 431 14.97 6.32 19.60
C MET A 431 13.45 6.12 19.68
N ARG A 432 12.99 4.89 19.94
CA ARG A 432 11.54 4.60 20.12
C ARG A 432 10.94 5.37 21.29
N GLU A 433 11.63 5.44 22.42
CA GLU A 433 11.15 6.17 23.59
C GLU A 433 11.04 7.68 23.32
N LYS A 434 11.99 8.25 22.57
CA LYS A 434 11.92 9.67 22.15
C LYS A 434 10.78 9.93 21.17
N LEU A 435 10.55 9.04 20.21
CA LEU A 435 9.43 9.15 19.27
C LEU A 435 8.08 8.99 19.95
N ARG A 436 7.96 8.08 20.92
CA ARG A 436 6.74 7.88 21.71
C ARG A 436 6.40 9.13 22.53
N LYS A 437 7.40 9.72 23.20
CA LYS A 437 7.20 10.99 23.94
C LYS A 437 6.77 12.13 23.04
N ALA A 438 7.28 12.20 21.81
CA ALA A 438 6.85 13.21 20.85
C ALA A 438 5.42 12.96 20.36
N GLU A 439 5.04 11.69 20.18
CA GLU A 439 3.66 11.30 19.86
C GLU A 439 2.68 11.64 21.00
N GLU A 440 3.05 11.38 22.25
CA GLU A 440 2.25 11.76 23.43
C GLU A 440 2.04 13.27 23.49
N ARG A 441 3.11 14.06 23.33
CA ARG A 441 3.01 15.52 23.26
C ARG A 441 2.16 16.01 22.10
N PHE A 442 2.30 15.39 20.93
CA PHE A 442 1.47 15.73 19.77
C PHE A 442 -0.01 15.44 20.05
N ILE A 443 -0.32 14.33 20.72
CA ILE A 443 -1.68 14.00 21.12
C ILE A 443 -2.20 15.05 22.11
N GLU A 444 -1.43 15.41 23.13
CA GLU A 444 -1.79 16.45 24.11
C GLU A 444 -2.02 17.83 23.45
N GLU A 445 -1.14 18.24 22.54
CA GLU A 445 -1.27 19.51 21.78
C GLU A 445 -2.49 19.53 20.84
N CYS A 446 -2.92 18.35 20.36
CA CYS A 446 -4.06 18.19 19.48
C CYS A 446 -5.34 17.76 20.22
N GLN A 447 -5.35 17.73 21.56
CA GLN A 447 -6.58 17.58 22.33
C GLN A 447 -7.35 18.90 22.27
N TRP A 448 -8.59 18.84 21.81
CA TRP A 448 -9.53 19.97 21.72
C TRP A 448 -10.48 19.94 22.91
#